data_AF-A0A4U5M429-F1
#
_entry.id   AF-A0A4U5M429-F1
#
_cell.length_a   1.000
_cell.length_b   1.000
_cell.length_c   1.000
_cell.angle_alpha   90.00
_cell.angle_beta   90.00
_cell.angle_gamma   90.00
#
_symmetry.space_group_name_H-M   'P 1'
#
loop_
_entity.id
_entity.type
_entity.pdbx_description
1 polymer ?
#
loop_
_entity_poly.entity_id
_entity_poly.type
_entity_poly.pdbx_seq_one_letter_code
_entity_poly.pdbx_strand_id
1 'polypeptide(L)'
;MPRASRKLKSAQPQPVINQIYVLNYCGPAPRPTPTQITPNYSMVNKYQQEMTAIRQWVANQDPSNAMAINVALTQVSQDPLFRLCTWITGCGPYICTQTVFLKNSLNEMLPYMTEEVRGEITDFQCYFMKIATEVYQTGKDSNELVSKTIAIFNTVVKECEKIEACKPMLKRIYLRSPQYFDAKDWAT
;
A
#
# COMPACT_ATOMS: atom_id res chain seq x y z
N MET A 1 34.15 -36.09 -35.37
CA MET A 1 33.55 -36.37 -34.04
C MET A 1 34.49 -35.84 -32.95
N PRO A 2 33.98 -35.39 -31.79
CA PRO A 2 33.89 -34.00 -31.26
C PRO A 2 35.14 -33.56 -30.47
N ARG A 3 35.38 -32.28 -30.09
CA ARG A 3 34.68 -31.54 -29.01
C ARG A 3 35.17 -30.08 -28.97
N ALA A 4 34.27 -29.11 -29.13
CA ALA A 4 34.55 -27.70 -28.92
C ALA A 4 34.10 -27.26 -27.52
N SER A 5 35.04 -26.69 -26.75
CA SER A 5 34.83 -26.13 -25.42
C SER A 5 33.92 -24.89 -25.47
N ARG A 6 32.74 -24.96 -24.85
CA ARG A 6 31.94 -23.75 -24.54
C ARG A 6 32.51 -23.08 -23.30
N LYS A 7 33.07 -21.88 -23.48
CA LYS A 7 33.34 -20.93 -22.40
C LYS A 7 32.01 -20.52 -21.76
N LEU A 8 31.89 -20.69 -20.43
CA LEU A 8 30.87 -20.02 -19.63
C LEU A 8 31.07 -18.50 -19.75
N LYS A 9 30.09 -17.81 -20.32
CA LYS A 9 29.96 -16.35 -20.17
C LYS A 9 29.51 -16.09 -18.73
N SER A 10 30.30 -15.35 -17.98
CA SER A 10 29.94 -14.77 -16.70
C SER A 10 28.73 -13.86 -16.88
N ALA A 11 27.60 -14.26 -16.31
CA ALA A 11 26.43 -13.39 -16.18
C ALA A 11 26.76 -12.30 -15.15
N GLN A 12 27.08 -11.12 -15.63
CA GLN A 12 27.09 -9.90 -14.83
C GLN A 12 25.67 -9.69 -14.25
N PRO A 13 25.51 -9.49 -12.93
CA PRO A 13 24.21 -9.09 -12.38
C PRO A 13 23.87 -7.69 -12.91
N GLN A 14 22.78 -7.61 -13.68
CA GLN A 14 22.25 -6.32 -14.11
C GLN A 14 21.75 -5.54 -12.88
N PRO A 15 21.98 -4.21 -12.82
CA PRO A 15 21.56 -3.41 -11.68
C PRO A 15 20.02 -3.36 -11.60
N VAL A 16 19.48 -3.65 -10.41
CA VAL A 16 18.05 -3.65 -10.03
C VAL A 16 17.46 -2.22 -10.00
N ILE A 17 18.12 -1.25 -10.63
CA ILE A 17 17.78 0.17 -10.59
C ILE A 17 16.57 0.51 -11.48
N ASN A 18 16.09 -0.42 -12.32
CA ASN A 18 14.98 -0.15 -13.25
C ASN A 18 13.56 -0.28 -12.67
N GLN A 19 13.36 -0.74 -11.41
CA GLN A 19 12.01 -0.82 -10.83
C GLN A 19 11.55 0.48 -10.17
N ILE A 20 12.48 1.36 -9.78
CA ILE A 20 12.17 2.68 -9.22
C ILE A 20 11.77 3.66 -10.34
N TYR A 21 12.32 3.51 -11.56
CA TYR A 21 11.99 4.36 -12.72
C TYR A 21 10.59 4.13 -13.32
N VAL A 22 9.87 3.07 -12.93
CA VAL A 22 8.47 2.84 -13.37
C VAL A 22 7.46 3.68 -12.55
N LEU A 23 7.96 4.49 -11.62
CA LEU A 23 7.17 5.45 -10.82
C LEU A 23 6.92 6.78 -11.54
N ASN A 24 7.55 6.99 -12.71
CA ASN A 24 7.34 8.17 -13.52
C ASN A 24 6.11 8.02 -14.42
N TYR A 25 5.11 8.87 -14.18
CA TYR A 25 4.11 9.46 -15.07
C TYR A 25 2.81 9.66 -14.27
N CYS A 26 2.76 10.77 -13.54
CA CYS A 26 1.49 11.40 -13.19
C CYS A 26 1.00 12.19 -14.42
N GLY A 27 0.63 11.47 -15.48
CA GLY A 27 -0.23 12.02 -16.52
C GLY A 27 -1.65 12.17 -15.97
N PRO A 28 -2.49 13.06 -16.52
CA PRO A 28 -3.90 13.09 -16.15
C PRO A 28 -4.46 11.68 -16.30
N ALA A 29 -4.95 11.11 -15.20
CA ALA A 29 -5.61 9.81 -15.24
C ALA A 29 -6.64 9.83 -16.38
N PRO A 30 -6.69 8.82 -17.25
CA PRO A 30 -7.72 8.74 -18.25
C PRO A 30 -9.05 8.91 -17.52
N ARG A 31 -9.84 9.92 -17.90
CA ARG A 31 -11.23 10.00 -17.43
C ARG A 31 -11.82 8.61 -17.68
N PRO A 32 -12.36 7.93 -16.64
CA PRO A 32 -13.00 6.66 -16.86
C PRO A 32 -14.09 6.89 -17.90
N THR A 33 -13.96 6.23 -19.05
CA THR A 33 -15.01 6.20 -20.07
C THR A 33 -16.30 5.71 -19.41
N PRO A 34 -17.48 6.27 -19.73
CA PRO A 34 -18.72 6.03 -18.96
C PRO A 34 -19.27 4.59 -18.98
N THR A 35 -18.53 3.61 -19.47
CA THR A 35 -18.91 2.20 -19.44
C THR A 35 -18.67 1.61 -18.04
N GLN A 36 -19.68 1.82 -17.19
CA GLN A 36 -20.14 0.91 -16.13
C GLN A 36 -19.13 0.59 -15.00
N ILE A 37 -18.72 1.60 -14.24
CA ILE A 37 -18.48 1.41 -12.80
C ILE A 37 -19.84 1.53 -12.12
N THR A 38 -20.66 0.47 -12.14
CA THR A 38 -21.86 0.43 -11.29
C THR A 38 -21.42 0.11 -9.86
N PRO A 39 -21.58 1.04 -8.91
CA PRO A 39 -21.20 0.77 -7.53
C PRO A 39 -22.02 -0.41 -7.01
N ASN A 40 -21.37 -1.40 -6.40
CA ASN A 40 -22.10 -2.41 -5.65
C ASN A 40 -22.54 -1.80 -4.31
N TYR A 41 -23.62 -1.01 -4.36
CA TYR A 41 -24.16 -0.27 -3.22
C TYR A 41 -24.47 -1.19 -2.02
N SER A 42 -24.77 -2.46 -2.25
CA SER A 42 -25.04 -3.43 -1.18
C SER A 42 -23.81 -3.70 -0.30
N MET A 43 -22.61 -3.78 -0.90
CA MET A 43 -21.36 -3.95 -0.16
C MET A 43 -20.96 -2.67 0.56
N VAL A 44 -21.12 -1.51 -0.10
CA VAL A 44 -20.83 -0.20 0.51
C VAL A 44 -21.69 0.03 1.77
N ASN A 45 -22.99 -0.31 1.70
CA ASN A 45 -23.90 -0.18 2.84
C ASN A 45 -23.53 -1.13 3.98
N LYS A 46 -23.16 -2.39 3.66
CA LYS A 46 -22.70 -3.36 4.67
C LYS A 46 -21.45 -2.87 5.39
N TYR A 47 -20.48 -2.29 4.67
CA TYR A 47 -19.27 -1.75 5.28
C TYR A 47 -19.52 -0.53 6.15
N GLN A 48 -20.43 0.36 5.75
CA GLN A 48 -20.85 1.47 6.61
C GLN A 48 -21.46 0.96 7.91
N GLN A 49 -22.31 -0.08 7.85
CA GLN A 49 -22.90 -0.70 9.04
C GLN A 49 -21.85 -1.33 9.96
N GLU A 50 -20.89 -2.08 9.41
CA GLU A 50 -19.79 -2.69 10.17
C GLU A 50 -18.93 -1.63 10.86
N MET A 51 -18.58 -0.55 10.17
CA MET A 51 -17.82 0.56 10.75
C MET A 51 -18.60 1.26 11.87
N THR A 52 -19.90 1.47 11.74
CA THR A 52 -20.73 2.01 12.83
C THR A 52 -20.79 1.09 14.04
N ALA A 53 -20.83 -0.23 13.84
CA ALA A 53 -20.82 -1.19 14.94
C ALA A 53 -19.49 -1.17 15.71
N ILE A 54 -18.35 -1.09 15.00
CA ILE A 54 -17.02 -0.95 15.62
C ILE A 54 -16.96 0.34 16.46
N ARG A 55 -17.45 1.46 15.93
CA ARG A 55 -17.47 2.74 16.65
C ARG A 55 -18.26 2.66 17.96
N GLN A 56 -19.43 2.04 17.92
CA GLN A 56 -20.28 1.85 19.09
C GLN A 56 -19.63 0.92 20.12
N TRP A 57 -19.00 -0.17 19.66
CA TRP A 57 -18.30 -1.10 20.52
C TRP A 57 -17.10 -0.45 21.24
N VAL A 58 -16.28 0.33 20.51
CA VAL A 58 -15.15 1.07 21.10
C VAL A 58 -15.65 2.12 22.11
N ALA A 59 -16.72 2.86 21.77
CA ALA A 59 -17.30 3.86 22.66
C ALA A 59 -17.78 3.28 24.00
N ASN A 60 -18.20 2.01 24.00
CA ASN A 60 -18.67 1.33 25.22
C ASN A 60 -17.52 0.71 26.03
N GLN A 61 -16.37 0.40 25.42
CA GLN A 61 -15.24 -0.25 26.12
C GLN A 61 -14.27 0.72 26.77
N ASP A 62 -13.90 1.81 26.07
CA ASP A 62 -12.94 2.79 26.57
C ASP A 62 -13.36 4.20 26.12
N PRO A 63 -14.25 4.87 26.86
CA PRO A 63 -14.72 6.21 26.50
C PRO A 63 -13.60 7.25 26.48
N SER A 64 -12.47 7.00 27.15
CA SER A 64 -11.33 7.92 27.18
C SER A 64 -10.51 7.89 25.89
N ASN A 65 -10.35 6.72 25.26
CA ASN A 65 -9.73 6.58 23.93
C ASN A 65 -10.73 6.58 22.77
N ALA A 66 -12.03 6.45 23.05
CA ALA A 66 -13.06 6.35 22.03
C ALA A 66 -13.05 7.51 21.05
N MET A 67 -12.72 8.73 21.51
CA MET A 67 -12.65 9.90 20.63
C MET A 67 -11.48 9.80 19.64
N ALA A 68 -10.29 9.42 20.10
CA ALA A 68 -9.11 9.24 19.25
C ALA A 68 -9.32 8.13 18.22
N ILE A 69 -9.89 6.99 18.65
CA ILE A 69 -10.19 5.87 17.77
C ILE A 69 -11.30 6.23 16.77
N ASN A 70 -12.32 6.98 17.18
CA ASN A 70 -13.36 7.46 16.27
C ASN A 70 -12.82 8.41 15.20
N VAL A 71 -11.92 9.32 15.57
CA VAL A 71 -11.25 10.22 14.62
C VAL A 71 -10.43 9.42 13.62
N ALA A 72 -9.63 8.47 14.09
CA ALA A 72 -8.82 7.60 13.23
C ALA A 72 -9.70 6.78 12.25
N LEU A 73 -10.77 6.16 12.74
CA LEU A 73 -11.73 5.43 11.90
C LEU A 73 -12.42 6.33 10.87
N THR A 74 -12.74 7.58 11.25
CA THR A 74 -13.34 8.55 10.31
C THR A 74 -12.37 8.92 9.20
N GLN A 75 -11.13 9.24 9.55
CA GLN A 75 -10.10 9.59 8.57
C GLN A 75 -9.86 8.44 7.58
N VAL A 76 -9.75 7.20 8.06
CA VAL A 76 -9.59 6.03 7.20
C VAL A 76 -10.82 5.81 6.31
N SER A 77 -12.03 5.93 6.84
CA SER A 77 -13.26 5.72 6.06
C SER A 77 -13.53 6.79 4.99
N GLN A 78 -12.96 7.98 5.17
CA GLN A 78 -13.05 9.08 4.21
C GLN A 78 -11.95 9.01 3.15
N ASP A 79 -10.95 8.15 3.33
CA ASP A 79 -9.87 7.97 2.39
C ASP A 79 -10.40 7.48 1.02
N PRO A 80 -10.07 8.15 -0.09
CA PRO A 80 -10.50 7.72 -1.43
C PRO A 80 -10.06 6.30 -1.76
N LEU A 81 -8.88 5.88 -1.27
CA LEU A 81 -8.36 4.54 -1.46
C LEU A 81 -9.19 3.51 -0.70
N PHE A 82 -9.61 3.82 0.54
CA PHE A 82 -10.50 2.96 1.32
C PHE A 82 -11.77 2.67 0.53
N ARG A 83 -12.43 3.71 0.01
CA ARG A 83 -13.68 3.59 -0.75
C ARG A 83 -13.50 2.76 -2.01
N LEU A 84 -12.42 2.99 -2.76
CA LEU A 84 -12.12 2.22 -3.96
C LEU A 84 -11.90 0.74 -3.63
N CYS A 85 -11.16 0.42 -2.56
CA CYS A 85 -10.94 -0.95 -2.13
C CYS A 85 -12.24 -1.68 -1.77
N THR A 86 -13.26 -0.99 -1.24
CA THR A 86 -14.56 -1.63 -0.95
C THR A 86 -15.28 -2.18 -2.18
N TRP A 87 -14.89 -1.76 -3.39
CA TRP A 87 -15.47 -2.26 -4.64
C TRP A 87 -14.79 -3.53 -5.16
N ILE A 88 -13.64 -3.90 -4.59
CA ILE A 88 -12.89 -5.10 -4.98
C ILE A 88 -13.52 -6.32 -4.31
N THR A 89 -13.68 -7.39 -5.09
CA THR A 89 -14.24 -8.66 -4.62
C THR A 89 -13.39 -9.24 -3.48
N GLY A 90 -14.05 -9.63 -2.38
CA GLY A 90 -13.37 -10.21 -1.21
C GLY A 90 -12.62 -9.19 -0.33
N CYS A 91 -12.74 -7.89 -0.61
CA CYS A 91 -12.00 -6.85 0.12
C CYS A 91 -12.81 -6.30 1.30
N GLY A 92 -12.67 -6.94 2.47
CA GLY A 92 -13.30 -6.54 3.74
C GLY A 92 -12.77 -5.22 4.34
N PRO A 93 -13.35 -4.72 5.46
CA PRO A 93 -12.91 -3.47 6.08
C PRO A 93 -11.46 -3.56 6.57
N TYR A 94 -11.05 -4.74 7.02
CA TYR A 94 -9.69 -5.03 7.44
C TYR A 94 -8.69 -4.82 6.30
N ILE A 95 -8.95 -5.38 5.11
CA ILE A 95 -8.04 -5.26 3.95
C ILE A 95 -8.03 -3.82 3.44
N CYS A 96 -9.18 -3.15 3.40
CA CYS A 96 -9.26 -1.74 3.01
C CYS A 96 -8.44 -0.85 3.96
N THR A 97 -8.60 -1.05 5.27
CA THR A 97 -7.86 -0.31 6.31
C THR A 97 -6.37 -0.60 6.24
N GLN A 98 -5.98 -1.86 6.05
CA GLN A 98 -4.58 -2.27 5.86
C GLN A 98 -3.95 -1.57 4.65
N THR A 99 -4.67 -1.51 3.52
CA THR A 99 -4.16 -0.87 2.30
C THR A 99 -3.90 0.62 2.52
N VAL A 100 -4.83 1.32 3.20
CA VAL A 100 -4.67 2.73 3.60
C VAL A 100 -3.53 2.91 4.59
N PHE A 101 -3.41 2.02 5.58
CA PHE A 101 -2.34 2.06 6.57
C PHE A 101 -0.95 1.97 5.92
N LEU A 102 -0.77 1.04 4.98
CA LEU A 102 0.50 0.88 4.26
C LEU A 102 0.82 2.13 3.42
N LYS A 103 -0.17 2.68 2.70
CA LYS A 103 -0.01 3.96 1.99
C LYS A 103 0.44 5.08 2.94
N ASN A 104 -0.26 5.27 4.06
CA ASN A 104 0.04 6.34 5.01
C ASN A 104 1.41 6.16 5.65
N SER A 105 1.81 4.92 5.94
CA SER A 105 3.14 4.61 6.46
C SER A 105 4.24 5.03 5.48
N LEU A 106 4.03 4.83 4.17
CA LEU A 106 4.99 5.31 3.17
C LEU A 106 4.97 6.84 3.03
N ASN A 107 3.82 7.49 3.17
CA ASN A 107 3.75 8.96 3.20
C ASN A 107 4.51 9.54 4.41
N GLU A 108 4.45 8.89 5.58
CA GLU A 108 5.23 9.28 6.77
C GLU A 108 6.75 9.19 6.53
N MET A 109 7.20 8.36 5.58
CA MET A 109 8.61 8.20 5.23
C MET A 109 9.14 9.30 4.30
N LEU A 110 8.29 9.92 3.47
CA LEU A 110 8.69 10.87 2.43
C LEU A 110 9.60 12.03 2.89
N PRO A 111 9.40 12.64 4.07
CA PRO A 111 10.27 13.72 4.54
C PRO A 111 11.72 13.28 4.83
N TYR A 112 11.94 11.98 5.03
CA TYR A 112 13.24 11.41 5.39
C TYR A 112 13.96 10.80 4.18
N MET A 113 13.25 10.59 3.07
CA MET A 113 13.84 10.09 1.84
C MET A 113 14.70 11.17 1.17
N THR A 114 15.82 10.77 0.60
CA THR A 114 16.62 11.65 -0.27
C THR A 114 15.87 11.91 -1.57
N GLU A 115 16.16 13.02 -2.25
CA GLU A 115 15.56 13.30 -3.56
C GLU A 115 15.86 12.21 -4.59
N GLU A 116 17.01 11.55 -4.49
CA GLU A 116 17.37 10.42 -5.36
C GLU A 116 16.43 9.21 -5.20
N VAL A 117 16.02 8.88 -3.97
CA VAL A 117 15.12 7.75 -3.69
C VAL A 117 13.66 8.15 -3.83
N ARG A 118 13.31 9.36 -3.39
CA ARG A 118 11.94 9.89 -3.47
C ARG A 118 11.54 10.21 -4.91
N GLY A 119 12.48 10.65 -5.73
CA GLY A 119 12.20 11.25 -7.04
C GLY A 119 11.21 12.41 -6.92
N GLU A 120 10.21 12.41 -7.81
CA GLU A 120 9.12 13.40 -7.86
C GLU A 120 7.91 13.03 -6.99
N ILE A 121 8.00 11.98 -6.17
CA ILE A 121 6.86 11.49 -5.38
C ILE A 121 6.57 12.46 -4.23
N THR A 122 5.41 13.11 -4.29
CA THR A 122 4.88 13.97 -3.22
C THR A 122 3.94 13.23 -2.27
N ASP A 123 3.31 12.16 -2.74
CA ASP A 123 2.49 11.24 -1.97
C ASP A 123 2.34 9.89 -2.71
N PHE A 124 2.00 8.84 -1.97
CA PHE A 124 1.74 7.50 -2.52
C PHE A 124 0.27 7.28 -2.89
N GLN A 125 -0.61 8.28 -2.74
CA GLN A 125 -2.05 8.08 -2.94
C GLN A 125 -2.40 7.73 -4.36
N CYS A 126 -1.86 8.46 -5.33
CA CYS A 126 -2.12 8.18 -6.75
C CYS A 126 -1.67 6.76 -7.14
N TYR A 127 -0.55 6.30 -6.59
CA TYR A 127 0.00 4.98 -6.90
C TYR A 127 -0.89 3.85 -6.38
N PHE A 128 -1.28 3.91 -5.10
CA PHE A 128 -2.17 2.91 -4.51
C PHE A 128 -3.57 2.93 -5.14
N MET A 129 -4.09 4.10 -5.51
CA MET A 129 -5.34 4.22 -6.26
C MET A 129 -5.26 3.54 -7.63
N LYS A 130 -4.14 3.67 -8.35
CA LYS A 130 -3.92 3.01 -9.63
C LYS A 130 -3.95 1.49 -9.50
N ILE A 131 -3.31 0.94 -8.46
CA ILE A 131 -3.30 -0.50 -8.20
C ILE A 131 -4.69 -1.02 -7.84
N ALA A 132 -5.39 -0.35 -6.93
CA ALA A 132 -6.75 -0.74 -6.59
C ALA A 132 -7.69 -0.67 -7.81
N THR A 133 -7.51 0.33 -8.66
CA THR A 133 -8.25 0.46 -9.93
C THR A 133 -7.91 -0.69 -10.89
N GLU A 134 -6.64 -1.05 -11.04
CA GLU A 134 -6.19 -2.16 -11.88
C GLU A 134 -6.78 -3.50 -11.40
N VAL A 135 -6.70 -3.78 -10.11
CA VAL A 135 -7.27 -5.01 -9.51
C VAL A 135 -8.78 -5.06 -9.74
N TYR A 136 -9.47 -3.96 -9.52
CA TYR A 136 -10.91 -3.86 -9.77
C TYR A 136 -11.26 -4.08 -11.24
N GLN A 137 -10.59 -3.40 -12.17
CA GLN A 137 -10.86 -3.47 -13.61
C GLN A 137 -10.53 -4.84 -14.21
N THR A 138 -9.51 -5.52 -13.67
CA THR A 138 -9.12 -6.87 -14.11
C THR A 138 -9.98 -7.98 -13.49
N GLY A 139 -10.93 -7.63 -12.61
CA GLY A 139 -11.79 -8.60 -11.92
C GLY A 139 -11.04 -9.49 -10.93
N LYS A 140 -9.85 -9.09 -10.49
CA LYS A 140 -9.07 -9.80 -9.49
C LYS A 140 -9.62 -9.54 -8.08
N ASP A 141 -9.22 -10.38 -7.14
CA ASP A 141 -9.71 -10.36 -5.77
C ASP A 141 -8.79 -9.57 -4.81
N SER A 142 -9.17 -9.57 -3.54
CA SER A 142 -8.43 -8.92 -2.47
C SER A 142 -7.04 -9.51 -2.22
N ASN A 143 -6.77 -10.76 -2.59
CA ASN A 143 -5.45 -11.37 -2.40
C ASN A 143 -4.43 -10.72 -3.34
N GLU A 144 -4.81 -10.45 -4.58
CA GLU A 144 -3.96 -9.73 -5.53
C GLU A 144 -3.66 -8.31 -5.02
N LEU A 145 -4.70 -7.60 -4.53
CA LEU A 145 -4.53 -6.26 -3.96
C LEU A 145 -3.50 -6.29 -2.82
N VAL A 146 -3.67 -7.21 -1.86
CA VAL A 146 -2.77 -7.35 -0.72
C VAL A 146 -1.35 -7.67 -1.18
N SER A 147 -1.18 -8.62 -2.10
CA SER A 147 0.13 -9.02 -2.62
C SER A 147 0.86 -7.85 -3.28
N LYS A 148 0.21 -7.11 -4.17
CA LYS A 148 0.79 -5.91 -4.82
C LYS A 148 1.14 -4.84 -3.79
N THR A 149 0.22 -4.56 -2.87
CA THR A 149 0.37 -3.54 -1.83
C THR A 149 1.59 -3.84 -0.94
N ILE A 150 1.75 -5.08 -0.48
CA ILE A 150 2.88 -5.50 0.35
C ILE A 150 4.19 -5.45 -0.46
N ALA A 151 4.20 -5.91 -1.71
CA ALA A 151 5.39 -5.89 -2.55
C ALA A 151 5.95 -4.46 -2.73
N ILE A 152 5.06 -3.49 -2.92
CA ILE A 152 5.43 -2.07 -3.04
C ILE A 152 5.96 -1.53 -1.72
N PHE A 153 5.24 -1.79 -0.63
CA PHE A 153 5.67 -1.39 0.70
C PHE A 153 7.09 -1.89 0.98
N ASN A 154 7.36 -3.18 0.76
CA ASN A 154 8.67 -3.77 0.98
C ASN A 154 9.73 -3.24 0.02
N THR A 155 9.37 -2.87 -1.21
CA THR A 155 10.31 -2.23 -2.14
C THR A 155 10.76 -0.86 -1.61
N VAL A 156 9.81 0.00 -1.21
CA VAL A 156 10.14 1.32 -0.67
C VAL A 156 10.90 1.22 0.65
N VAL A 157 10.51 0.28 1.52
CA VAL A 157 11.22 0.00 2.77
C VAL A 157 12.67 -0.40 2.52
N LYS A 158 12.95 -1.29 1.56
CA LYS A 158 14.33 -1.71 1.20
C LYS A 158 15.18 -0.57 0.67
N GLU A 159 14.60 0.38 -0.05
CA GLU A 159 15.33 1.56 -0.49
C GLU A 159 15.57 2.55 0.65
N CYS A 160 14.57 2.73 1.52
CA CYS A 160 14.69 3.59 2.70
C CYS A 160 15.66 3.03 3.76
N GLU A 161 15.82 1.71 3.84
CA GLU A 161 16.74 1.05 4.79
C GLU A 161 18.19 1.52 4.62
N LYS A 162 18.57 1.85 3.38
CA LYS A 162 19.90 2.34 3.01
C LYS A 162 20.14 3.79 3.45
N ILE A 163 19.10 4.50 3.88
CA ILE A 163 19.15 5.92 4.30
C ILE A 163 19.10 6.00 5.83
N GLU A 164 20.17 6.51 6.45
CA GLU A 164 20.25 6.64 7.92
C GLU A 164 19.10 7.47 8.51
N ALA A 165 18.67 8.54 7.84
CA ALA A 165 17.56 9.39 8.28
C ALA A 165 16.21 8.65 8.31
N CYS A 166 16.03 7.61 7.49
CA CYS A 166 14.81 6.82 7.40
C CYS A 166 14.71 5.77 8.52
N LYS A 167 15.85 5.29 9.07
CA LYS A 167 15.88 4.18 10.04
C LYS A 167 15.01 4.38 11.28
N PRO A 168 14.98 5.56 11.95
CA PRO A 168 14.12 5.77 13.11
C PRO A 168 12.63 5.62 12.77
N MET A 169 12.23 6.09 11.59
CA MET A 169 10.84 5.99 11.14
C MET A 169 10.49 4.56 10.73
N LEU A 170 11.38 3.85 10.03
CA LEU A 170 11.21 2.43 9.70
C LEU A 170 11.03 1.58 10.96
N LYS A 171 11.84 1.81 12.00
CA LYS A 171 11.70 1.12 13.29
C LYS A 171 10.33 1.39 13.93
N ARG A 172 9.83 2.63 13.89
CA ARG A 172 8.49 2.98 14.39
C ARG A 172 7.38 2.29 13.61
N ILE A 173 7.48 2.21 12.28
CA ILE A 173 6.51 1.51 11.44
C ILE A 173 6.54 0.00 11.72
N TYR A 174 7.74 -0.58 11.84
CA TYR A 174 7.93 -1.99 12.18
C TYR A 174 7.28 -2.36 13.52
N LEU A 175 7.49 -1.57 14.58
CA LEU A 175 6.88 -1.83 15.90
C LEU A 175 5.35 -1.83 15.87
N ARG A 176 4.73 -1.08 14.95
CA ARG A 176 3.26 -1.04 14.79
C ARG A 176 2.73 -2.13 13.87
N SER A 177 3.57 -2.70 13.00
CA SER A 177 3.12 -3.53 11.88
C SER A 177 4.15 -4.56 11.39
N PRO A 178 4.68 -5.40 12.29
CA PRO A 178 5.78 -6.31 11.96
C PRO A 178 5.42 -7.33 10.87
N GLN A 179 4.12 -7.66 10.74
CA GLN A 179 3.61 -8.65 9.79
C GLN A 179 3.75 -8.27 8.31
N TYR A 180 4.03 -7.00 7.99
CA TYR A 180 4.16 -6.55 6.59
C TYR A 180 5.59 -6.49 6.08
N PHE A 181 6.58 -6.72 6.95
CA PHE A 181 7.99 -6.71 6.60
C PHE A 181 8.47 -8.12 6.21
N ASP A 182 9.30 -8.24 5.18
CA ASP A 182 9.85 -9.51 4.66
C ASP A 182 10.80 -10.28 5.65
N ALA A 183 10.89 -9.89 6.94
CA ALA A 183 11.76 -10.40 8.03
C ALA A 183 13.20 -9.79 8.10
N LYS A 184 13.95 -9.78 9.23
CA LYS A 184 13.69 -10.08 10.66
C LYS A 184 14.47 -9.19 11.67
N ASP A 185 15.34 -8.28 11.21
CA ASP A 185 16.35 -7.62 12.09
C ASP A 185 16.07 -6.12 12.37
N TRP A 186 14.82 -5.68 12.26
CA TRP A 186 14.41 -4.30 12.60
C TRP A 186 14.44 -3.99 14.11
N ALA A 187 14.65 -5.01 14.93
CA ALA A 187 14.60 -4.94 16.39
C ALA A 187 15.98 -4.71 17.05
N THR A 188 17.07 -4.80 16.29
CA THR A 188 18.45 -4.62 16.78
C THR A 188 18.93 -3.18 16.68
#